data_AF-A0A9X8N4P9-F1
#
_entry.id   AF-A0A9X8N4P9-F1
#
_cell.length_a   1.000
_cell.length_b   1.000
_cell.length_c   1.000
_cell.angle_alpha   90.00
_cell.angle_beta   90.00
_cell.angle_gamma   90.00
#
_symmetry.space_group_name_H-M   'P 1'
#
loop_
_entity.id
_entity.type
_entity.pdbx_description
1 polymer ?
#
loop_
_entity_poly.entity_id
_entity_poly.type
_entity_poly.pdbx_seq_one_letter_code
_entity_poly.pdbx_strand_id
1 'polypeptide(L)' 'MRKALSLAATVIAAAAVSGASAAPRDTDTATPDYLQWGPCPQNADAPRLECATLDVPLDYRSPDGRRIEIAVS' A
#
# COMPACT_ATOMS: atom_id res chain seq x y z
N MET A 1 -1.35 56.04 -45.47
CA MET A 1 -0.30 55.05 -45.19
C MET A 1 -0.59 54.47 -43.81
N ARG A 2 -1.46 53.45 -43.74
CA ARG A 2 -1.11 52.02 -43.56
C ARG A 2 -0.23 51.74 -42.32
N LYS A 3 -0.87 51.08 -41.35
CA LYS A 3 -0.37 50.07 -40.37
C LYS A 3 -0.76 50.48 -38.94
N ALA A 4 -2.01 50.23 -38.54
CA ALA A 4 -2.50 48.95 -38.00
C ALA A 4 -1.72 48.54 -36.73
N LEU A 5 -2.39 48.77 -35.59
CA LEU A 5 -2.07 48.27 -34.25
C LEU A 5 -1.54 46.84 -34.32
N SER A 6 -0.32 46.62 -33.83
CA SER A 6 0.19 45.27 -33.59
C SER A 6 0.07 44.98 -32.10
N LEU A 7 -0.97 44.22 -31.75
CA LEU A 7 -1.13 43.59 -30.45
C LEU A 7 0.08 42.65 -30.24
N ALA A 8 0.94 42.96 -29.27
CA ALA A 8 1.92 42.01 -28.78
C ALA A 8 1.19 41.03 -27.85
N ALA A 9 0.94 39.82 -28.35
CA ALA A 9 0.36 38.73 -27.59
C ALA A 9 1.35 38.24 -26.52
N THR A 10 1.00 38.44 -25.25
CA THR A 10 1.76 37.90 -24.12
C THR A 10 1.57 36.38 -24.10
N VAL A 11 2.65 35.64 -24.40
CA VAL A 11 2.67 34.17 -24.34
C VAL A 11 2.55 33.74 -22.87
N ILE A 12 1.44 33.09 -22.52
CA ILE A 12 1.26 32.46 -21.21
C ILE A 12 2.16 31.22 -21.19
N ALA A 13 3.28 31.29 -20.48
CA ALA A 13 4.10 30.12 -20.19
C ALA A 13 3.37 29.25 -19.15
N ALA A 14 2.59 28.28 -19.63
CA ALA A 14 2.06 27.23 -18.80
C ALA A 14 3.22 26.31 -18.37
N ALA A 15 3.73 26.48 -17.16
CA ALA A 15 4.67 25.55 -16.56
C ALA A 15 3.97 24.19 -16.45
N ALA A 16 4.43 23.22 -17.24
CA ALA A 16 3.96 21.86 -17.21
C ALA A 16 4.17 21.29 -15.80
N VAL A 17 3.08 21.08 -15.07
CA VAL A 17 3.08 20.23 -13.88
C VAL A 17 3.39 18.83 -14.40
N SER A 18 4.63 18.39 -14.19
CA SER A 18 5.02 17.01 -14.44
C SER A 18 4.18 16.11 -13.55
N GLY A 19 3.07 15.61 -14.10
CA GLY A 19 2.26 14.61 -13.45
C GLY A 19 3.12 13.37 -13.24
N ALA A 20 3.53 13.13 -12.00
CA ALA A 20 3.98 11.82 -11.59
C ALA A 20 2.80 10.88 -11.82
N SER A 21 2.87 10.07 -12.87
CA SER A 21 1.91 9.01 -13.15
C SER A 21 1.98 8.01 -11.99
N ALA A 22 1.19 8.25 -10.95
CA ALA A 22 0.88 7.22 -9.98
C ALA A 22 0.08 6.18 -10.74
N ALA A 23 0.75 5.13 -11.22
CA ALA A 23 0.08 3.94 -11.69
C ALA A 23 -0.92 3.52 -10.59
N PRO A 24 -2.13 3.08 -10.95
CA PRO A 24 -3.04 2.48 -9.99
C PRO A 24 -2.26 1.38 -9.28
N ARG A 25 -2.02 1.55 -7.99
CA ARG A 25 -1.67 0.41 -7.17
C ARG A 25 -2.97 -0.36 -7.10
N ASP A 26 -2.99 -1.57 -7.64
CA ASP A 26 -4.02 -2.53 -7.31
C ASP A 26 -4.00 -2.63 -5.78
N THR A 27 -4.92 -1.90 -5.14
CA THR A 27 -5.24 -2.13 -3.75
C THR A 27 -5.95 -3.46 -3.78
N ASP A 28 -5.17 -4.53 -3.77
CA ASP A 28 -5.70 -5.83 -3.43
C ASP A 28 -6.35 -5.61 -2.08
N THR A 29 -7.69 -5.53 -2.07
CA THR A 29 -8.48 -5.44 -0.85
C THR A 29 -8.32 -6.79 -0.20
N ALA A 30 -7.15 -7.01 0.41
CA ALA A 30 -6.89 -8.11 1.29
C ALA A 30 -8.00 -8.02 2.34
N THR A 31 -8.93 -8.96 2.27
CA THR A 31 -9.90 -9.15 3.34
C THR A 31 -9.06 -9.29 4.60
N PRO A 32 -9.32 -8.51 5.67
CA PRO A 32 -8.51 -8.62 6.86
C PRO A 32 -8.55 -10.07 7.34
N ASP A 33 -7.40 -10.74 7.27
CA ASP A 33 -7.24 -12.08 7.83
C ASP A 33 -7.33 -11.92 9.34
N TYR A 34 -8.50 -12.24 9.87
CA TYR A 34 -8.68 -12.35 11.31
C TYR A 34 -7.85 -13.53 11.81
N LEU A 35 -7.21 -13.35 12.97
CA LEU A 35 -6.55 -14.45 13.65
C LEU A 35 -7.55 -15.58 13.92
N GLN A 36 -7.23 -16.77 13.45
CA GLN A 36 -8.00 -17.98 13.70
C GLN A 36 -7.53 -18.59 15.02
N TRP A 37 -8.16 -18.15 16.11
CA TRP A 37 -7.87 -18.64 17.45
C TRP A 37 -8.33 -20.08 17.64
N GLY A 38 -7.51 -20.88 18.32
CA GLY A 38 -7.81 -22.27 18.62
C GLY A 38 -6.92 -22.82 19.73
N PRO A 39 -7.04 -24.12 20.02
CA PRO A 39 -6.16 -24.78 20.99
C PRO A 39 -4.70 -24.66 20.56
N CYS A 40 -3.82 -24.43 21.52
CA CYS A 40 -2.40 -24.37 21.26
C CYS A 40 -1.83 -25.74 20.83
N PRO A 41 -0.85 -25.75 19.92
CA PRO A 41 -0.13 -26.97 19.57
C PRO A 41 0.58 -27.54 20.80
N GLN A 42 0.81 -28.85 20.77
CA GLN A 42 1.41 -29.63 21.86
C GLN A 42 2.60 -28.87 22.47
N ASN A 43 2.69 -28.82 23.81
CA ASN A 43 3.71 -28.16 24.64
C ASN A 43 3.46 -26.69 25.02
N ALA A 44 2.33 -26.08 24.63
CA ALA A 44 1.89 -24.75 25.08
C ALA A 44 0.60 -24.88 25.90
N ASP A 45 0.68 -25.59 27.02
CA ASP A 45 -0.48 -26.05 27.78
C ASP A 45 -0.68 -25.20 29.04
N ALA A 46 -1.32 -24.04 28.89
CA ALA A 46 -1.90 -23.29 30.00
C ALA A 46 -3.44 -23.32 29.93
N PRO A 47 -4.16 -23.49 31.06
CA PRO A 47 -5.62 -23.53 31.04
C PRO A 47 -6.22 -22.28 30.39
N ARG A 48 -7.08 -22.48 29.39
CA ARG A 48 -7.76 -21.44 28.60
C ARG A 48 -6.85 -20.58 27.71
N LEU A 49 -5.60 -20.97 27.49
CA LEU A 49 -4.76 -20.32 26.49
C LEU A 49 -5.29 -20.66 25.10
N GLU A 50 -5.38 -19.66 24.23
CA GLU A 50 -5.69 -19.83 22.82
C GLU A 50 -4.50 -19.37 22.01
N CYS A 51 -4.21 -20.08 20.93
CA CYS A 51 -3.12 -19.73 20.03
C CYS A 51 -3.64 -19.43 18.63
N ALA A 52 -2.90 -18.60 17.91
CA ALA A 52 -3.11 -18.31 16.50
C ALA A 52 -1.76 -18.10 15.80
N THR A 53 -1.78 -18.20 14.47
CA THR A 53 -0.62 -17.89 13.62
C THR A 53 -0.99 -16.75 12.67
N LEU A 54 -0.10 -15.77 12.56
CA LEU A 54 -0.23 -14.65 11.63
C LEU A 54 0.85 -14.73 10.56
N ASP A 55 0.46 -14.71 9.29
CA ASP A 55 1.38 -14.63 8.17
C ASP A 55 1.61 -13.16 7.74
N VAL A 56 2.85 -12.69 7.85
CA VAL A 56 3.24 -11.28 7.58
C VAL A 56 4.38 -11.20 6.56
N PRO A 57 4.50 -10.10 5.79
CA PRO A 57 5.65 -9.95 4.91
C PRO A 57 6.91 -9.71 5.74
N LEU A 58 8.01 -10.31 5.32
CA LEU A 58 9.32 -10.06 5.93
C LEU A 58 9.77 -8.60 5.69
N ASP A 59 9.44 -8.04 4.53
CA ASP A 59 9.69 -6.64 4.18
C ASP A 59 8.41 -5.96 3.70
N TYR A 60 7.88 -5.04 4.51
CA TYR A 60 6.66 -4.29 4.18
C TYR A 60 6.82 -3.34 2.98
N ARG A 61 8.05 -3.06 2.51
CA ARG A 61 8.27 -2.35 1.25
C ARG A 61 8.01 -3.23 0.02
N SER A 62 7.95 -4.55 0.21
CA SER A 62 7.64 -5.56 -0.81
C SER A 62 6.61 -6.55 -0.22
N PRO A 63 5.32 -6.16 -0.10
CA PRO A 63 4.30 -6.93 0.62
C PRO A 63 4.01 -8.31 0.00
N ASP A 64 4.25 -8.45 -1.31
CA ASP A 64 4.08 -9.70 -2.06
C ASP A 64 5.36 -10.57 -2.06
N GLY A 65 6.39 -10.14 -1.32
CA GLY A 65 7.67 -10.82 -1.21
C GLY A 65 7.66 -12.00 -0.22
N ARG A 66 8.83 -12.31 0.35
CA ARG A 66 8.94 -13.39 1.35
C ARG A 66 8.05 -13.10 2.55
N ARG A 67 7.36 -14.14 3.03
CA ARG A 67 6.49 -14.07 4.20
C ARG A 67 7.02 -14.93 5.35
N ILE A 68 6.59 -14.60 6.57
CA ILE A 68 6.96 -15.28 7.80
C ILE A 68 5.72 -15.48 8.67
N GLU A 69 5.76 -16.52 9.50
CA GLU A 69 4.73 -16.81 10.49
C GLU A 69 5.12 -16.25 11.87
N ILE A 70 4.16 -15.62 12.53
CA ILE A 70 4.27 -15.16 13.92
C ILE A 70 3.25 -15.96 14.75
N ALA A 71 3.74 -16.65 15.79
CA ALA A 71 2.89 -17.30 16.77
C ALA A 71 2.37 -16.27 17.79
N VAL A 72 1.07 -16.36 18.12
CA VAL A 72 0.39 -15.53 19.12
C VAL A 72 -0.26 -16.46 20.14
N SER A 73 -0.14 -16.15 21.43
CA SER A 73 -0.68 -16.92 22.56
C SER A 73 -1.05 -16.01 23.72
#